data_AF-A0A2V6D6N9-F1
#
_entry.id   AF-A0A2V6D6N9-F1
#
_cell.length_a   1.000
_cell.length_b   1.000
_cell.length_c   1.000
_cell.angle_alpha   90.00
_cell.angle_beta   90.00
_cell.angle_gamma   90.00
#
_symmetry.space_group_name_H-M   'P 1'
#
loop_
_entity.id
_entity.type
_entity.pdbx_description
1 polymer ?
#
loop_
_entity_poly.entity_id
_entity_poly.type
_entity_poly.pdbx_seq_one_letter_code
_entity_poly.pdbx_strand_id
1 'polypeptide(L)'
;MLGDSATERAFYLLACGVARLVYRVKAIGIENLPSGGCLLVPNHITWVDAIILQLASPRAVRFIIDEEFYRNAMLQPVLRMARAIPIDRRKPREAIRRATDRIEAGQIVCIFPEGQLSRTGTLARLQRGFEMIARHAQAPVVPVFLDQLWGSIFSFRGGKFFRKWPKHFPYRATVGFGTPLSAEEATIPRVHEDLLKLGTDCFEQRPELHQHIARRALRGLKRSPFATLVTDGMDGSKLSRGKLLGVSIALSRYLRQTFPEKRIAIVLPASKGAVVANLAVALADKVPVGLNFTASVEAIASAIGRADIETAISAKQFHGRFPDLPWPRHIALLDELLPKLRRQILFWWIAGIITPNFLLARWLGLPRHGGHKEAVLLFTSGSSGEPKGVVLSHHNIVGNVAQFTVMLDAGPDDSLLASLPFFHSFGCTVTLWYPLIEGTPIITYLSPLEAAKNAALVEKYQITVLLATPTFLRAYLRKGEPEQLRSARLVIVGAEKMPL
;
A
#
# COMPACT_ATOMS: atom_id res chain seq x y z
N MET A 1 -34.63 -7.12 -27.37
CA MET A 1 -34.68 -8.14 -26.30
C MET A 1 -34.54 -9.51 -26.95
N LEU A 2 -33.44 -10.24 -26.76
CA LEU A 2 -33.24 -11.57 -27.33
C LEU A 2 -32.61 -12.48 -26.25
N GLY A 3 -33.33 -13.51 -25.84
CA GLY A 3 -32.73 -14.81 -25.49
C GLY A 3 -32.54 -15.23 -24.02
N ASP A 4 -33.04 -14.53 -23.00
CA ASP A 4 -32.79 -14.99 -21.62
C ASP A 4 -33.91 -15.91 -21.12
N SER A 5 -33.60 -17.19 -20.92
CA SER A 5 -34.48 -18.13 -20.21
C SER A 5 -34.75 -17.64 -18.77
N ALA A 6 -35.89 -17.99 -18.18
CA ALA A 6 -36.23 -17.57 -16.81
C ALA A 6 -35.18 -18.05 -15.78
N THR A 7 -34.56 -19.21 -16.05
CA THR A 7 -33.46 -19.80 -15.29
C THR A 7 -32.18 -18.97 -15.35
N GLU A 8 -31.80 -18.43 -16.52
CA GLU A 8 -30.62 -17.55 -16.64
C GLU A 8 -30.81 -16.24 -15.88
N ARG A 9 -32.03 -15.67 -15.90
CA ARG A 9 -32.37 -14.47 -15.12
C ARG A 9 -32.32 -14.73 -13.62
N ALA A 10 -32.88 -15.85 -13.15
CA ALA A 10 -32.85 -16.21 -11.74
C ALA A 10 -31.41 -16.46 -11.24
N PHE A 11 -30.60 -17.18 -12.04
CA PHE A 11 -29.19 -17.41 -11.72
C PHE A 11 -28.37 -16.12 -11.72
N TYR A 12 -28.61 -15.21 -12.67
CA TYR A 12 -27.96 -13.89 -12.71
C TYR A 12 -28.28 -13.06 -11.47
N LEU A 13 -29.55 -13.01 -11.05
CA LEU A 13 -29.96 -12.29 -9.84
C LEU A 13 -29.33 -12.90 -8.58
N LEU A 14 -29.27 -14.23 -8.50
CA LEU A 14 -28.60 -14.94 -7.42
C LEU A 14 -27.10 -14.64 -7.38
N ALA A 15 -26.41 -14.72 -8.53
CA ALA A 15 -24.99 -14.43 -8.65
C ALA A 15 -24.67 -12.98 -8.28
N CYS A 16 -25.50 -12.02 -8.72
CA CYS A 16 -25.38 -10.62 -8.31
C CYS A 16 -25.62 -10.44 -6.80
N GLY A 17 -26.60 -11.15 -6.23
CA GLY A 17 -26.87 -11.15 -4.79
C GLY A 17 -25.68 -11.65 -3.97
N VAL A 18 -25.13 -12.81 -4.34
CA VAL A 18 -23.92 -13.39 -3.71
C VAL A 18 -22.73 -12.45 -3.88
N ALA A 19 -22.51 -11.92 -5.08
CA ALA A 19 -21.41 -11.01 -5.34
C ALA A 19 -21.54 -9.70 -4.54
N ARG A 20 -22.74 -9.19 -4.26
CA ARG A 20 -22.97 -8.04 -3.36
C ARG A 20 -22.71 -8.34 -1.88
N LEU A 21 -22.83 -9.60 -1.45
CA LEU A 21 -22.44 -10.03 -0.10
C LEU A 21 -20.92 -10.14 0.05
N VAL A 22 -20.25 -10.62 -1.00
CA VAL A 22 -18.78 -10.80 -1.02
C VAL A 22 -18.06 -9.48 -1.31
N TYR A 23 -18.63 -8.64 -2.18
CA TYR A 23 -18.07 -7.38 -2.64
C TYR A 23 -18.97 -6.20 -2.33
N ARG A 24 -18.38 -5.22 -1.66
CA ARG A 24 -18.94 -3.88 -1.54
C ARG A 24 -18.42 -3.01 -2.68
N VAL A 25 -19.15 -3.00 -3.80
CA VAL A 25 -18.83 -2.23 -5.01
C VAL A 25 -19.29 -0.78 -4.83
N LYS A 26 -18.38 0.17 -5.05
CA LYS A 26 -18.67 1.60 -5.17
C LYS A 26 -18.41 2.02 -6.62
N ALA A 27 -19.35 2.70 -7.23
CA ALA A 27 -19.18 3.27 -8.57
C ALA A 27 -19.01 4.79 -8.47
N ILE A 28 -18.16 5.35 -9.32
CA ILE A 28 -17.85 6.78 -9.40
C ILE A 28 -17.96 7.20 -10.87
N GLY A 29 -18.53 8.37 -11.16
CA GLY A 29 -18.64 8.87 -12.53
C GLY A 29 -19.68 8.13 -13.37
N ILE A 30 -20.68 7.48 -12.76
CA ILE A 30 -21.73 6.75 -13.50
C ILE A 30 -22.46 7.67 -14.49
N GLU A 31 -22.61 8.94 -14.14
CA GLU A 31 -23.15 10.02 -14.96
C GLU A 31 -22.42 10.20 -16.30
N ASN A 32 -21.18 9.74 -16.41
CA ASN A 32 -20.41 9.77 -17.65
C ASN A 32 -20.83 8.67 -18.63
N LEU A 33 -21.62 7.67 -18.22
CA LEU A 33 -22.07 6.62 -19.14
C LEU A 33 -23.09 7.21 -20.15
N PRO A 34 -22.81 7.16 -21.47
CA PRO A 34 -23.75 7.62 -22.48
C PRO A 34 -25.08 6.86 -22.40
N SER A 35 -26.18 7.47 -22.82
CA SER A 35 -27.49 6.81 -22.92
C SER A 35 -27.53 5.80 -24.08
N GLY A 36 -26.83 6.10 -25.18
CA GLY A 36 -26.66 5.24 -26.35
C GLY A 36 -25.64 4.11 -26.17
N GLY A 37 -25.27 3.45 -27.26
CA GLY A 37 -24.21 2.45 -27.25
C GLY A 37 -22.84 3.10 -27.04
N CYS A 38 -21.95 2.43 -26.30
CA CYS A 38 -20.60 2.90 -26.04
C CYS A 38 -19.64 1.73 -25.83
N LEU A 39 -18.34 2.03 -25.92
CA LEU A 39 -17.27 1.09 -25.67
C LEU A 39 -16.61 1.39 -24.32
N LEU A 40 -16.70 0.47 -23.36
CA LEU A 40 -15.95 0.52 -22.10
C LEU A 40 -14.55 -0.06 -22.31
N VAL A 41 -13.55 0.65 -21.80
CA VAL A 41 -12.15 0.25 -21.87
C VAL A 41 -11.57 0.24 -20.45
N PRO A 42 -11.79 -0.86 -19.68
CA PRO A 42 -11.28 -1.01 -18.33
C PRO A 42 -9.83 -1.49 -18.26
N ASN A 43 -9.13 -1.24 -17.16
CA ASN A 43 -7.96 -2.05 -16.78
C ASN A 43 -8.37 -3.49 -16.38
N HIS A 44 -7.44 -4.44 -16.39
CA HIS A 44 -7.72 -5.87 -16.19
C HIS A 44 -6.92 -6.47 -15.02
N ILE A 45 -7.52 -6.51 -13.83
CA ILE A 45 -6.86 -6.91 -12.58
C ILE A 45 -7.17 -8.37 -12.19
N THR A 46 -8.42 -8.82 -12.33
CA THR A 46 -8.89 -10.10 -11.78
C THR A 46 -9.83 -10.87 -12.70
N TRP A 47 -9.99 -12.17 -12.42
CA TRP A 47 -10.96 -13.02 -13.12
C TRP A 47 -12.42 -12.59 -12.96
N VAL A 48 -12.74 -11.80 -11.93
CA VAL A 48 -14.11 -11.36 -11.63
C VAL A 48 -14.40 -9.93 -12.10
N ASP A 49 -13.47 -9.30 -12.81
CA ASP A 49 -13.60 -7.91 -13.28
C ASP A 49 -14.92 -7.67 -14.03
N ALA A 50 -15.32 -8.61 -14.88
CA ALA A 50 -16.58 -8.53 -15.62
C ALA A 50 -17.81 -8.49 -14.69
N ILE A 51 -17.79 -9.29 -13.62
CA ILE A 51 -18.88 -9.32 -12.63
C ILE A 51 -18.91 -8.00 -11.86
N ILE A 52 -17.75 -7.51 -11.42
CA ILE A 52 -17.63 -6.25 -10.67
C ILE A 52 -18.08 -5.06 -11.52
N LEU A 53 -17.65 -5.01 -12.79
CA LEU A 53 -18.07 -3.97 -13.72
C LEU A 53 -19.57 -4.02 -14.00
N GLN A 54 -20.12 -5.22 -14.16
CA GLN A 54 -21.57 -5.39 -14.34
C GLN A 54 -22.36 -4.97 -13.08
N LEU A 55 -21.85 -5.23 -11.87
CA LEU A 55 -22.49 -4.77 -10.63
C LEU A 55 -22.46 -3.25 -10.46
N ALA A 56 -21.44 -2.59 -11.00
CA ALA A 56 -21.29 -1.14 -10.97
C ALA A 56 -22.12 -0.42 -12.04
N SER A 57 -22.34 -1.07 -13.20
CA SER A 57 -23.07 -0.50 -14.32
C SER A 57 -24.59 -0.64 -14.15
N PRO A 58 -25.38 0.44 -14.37
CA PRO A 58 -26.84 0.36 -14.36
C PRO A 58 -27.40 -0.34 -15.60
N ARG A 59 -26.61 -0.42 -16.69
CA ARG A 59 -26.98 -1.07 -17.95
C ARG A 59 -26.19 -2.36 -18.12
N ALA A 60 -26.77 -3.32 -18.83
CA ALA A 60 -26.08 -4.57 -19.13
C ALA A 60 -24.85 -4.34 -20.02
N VAL A 61 -23.71 -4.90 -19.61
CA VAL A 61 -22.43 -4.80 -20.29
C VAL A 61 -22.17 -6.10 -21.07
N ARG A 62 -21.79 -5.98 -22.35
CA ARG A 62 -21.43 -7.11 -23.20
C ARG A 62 -19.91 -7.23 -23.30
N PHE A 63 -19.33 -8.29 -22.76
CA PHE A 63 -17.87 -8.43 -22.66
C PHE A 63 -17.29 -9.16 -23.85
N ILE A 64 -16.31 -8.56 -24.53
CA ILE A 64 -15.53 -9.24 -25.55
C ILE A 64 -14.57 -10.23 -24.89
N ILE A 65 -14.67 -11.51 -25.26
CA ILE A 65 -13.88 -12.61 -24.68
C ILE A 65 -13.35 -13.50 -25.79
N ASP A 66 -12.15 -14.04 -25.62
CA ASP A 66 -11.56 -15.00 -26.54
C ASP A 66 -12.40 -16.29 -26.60
N GLU A 67 -12.66 -16.78 -27.81
CA GLU A 67 -13.46 -17.98 -28.04
C GLU A 67 -12.93 -19.23 -27.32
N GLU A 68 -11.61 -19.35 -27.13
CA GLU A 68 -11.00 -20.49 -26.42
C GLU A 68 -11.51 -20.57 -24.96
N PHE A 69 -11.67 -19.44 -24.27
CA PHE A 69 -12.25 -19.42 -22.92
C PHE A 69 -13.75 -19.73 -22.94
N TYR A 70 -14.46 -19.32 -23.99
CA TYR A 70 -15.90 -19.57 -24.13
C TYR A 70 -16.22 -21.05 -24.38
N ARG A 71 -15.29 -21.79 -25.01
CA ARG A 71 -15.40 -23.24 -25.25
C ARG A 71 -15.14 -24.09 -24.00
N ASN A 72 -14.57 -23.52 -22.94
CA ASN A 72 -14.35 -24.25 -21.69
C ASN A 72 -15.68 -24.50 -20.97
N ALA A 73 -16.06 -25.77 -20.85
CA ALA A 73 -17.34 -26.21 -20.26
C ALA A 73 -17.56 -25.72 -18.80
N MET A 74 -16.47 -25.51 -18.03
CA MET A 74 -16.59 -24.99 -16.66
C MET A 74 -16.89 -23.49 -16.62
N LEU A 75 -16.40 -22.71 -17.59
CA LEU A 75 -16.57 -21.26 -17.63
C LEU A 75 -17.81 -20.84 -18.42
N GLN A 76 -18.25 -21.66 -19.37
CA GLN A 76 -19.34 -21.35 -20.29
C GLN A 76 -20.63 -20.87 -19.60
N PRO A 77 -21.12 -21.46 -18.48
CA PRO A 77 -22.32 -20.98 -17.80
C PRO A 77 -22.16 -19.54 -17.28
N VAL A 78 -20.98 -19.23 -16.72
CA VAL A 78 -20.65 -17.89 -16.18
C VAL A 78 -20.49 -16.88 -17.31
N LEU A 79 -19.86 -17.27 -18.43
CA LEU A 79 -19.64 -16.40 -19.59
C LEU A 79 -20.94 -16.08 -20.34
N ARG A 80 -21.86 -17.04 -20.44
CA ARG A 80 -23.23 -16.80 -20.94
C ARG A 80 -23.99 -15.83 -20.04
N MET A 81 -23.93 -16.04 -18.73
CA MET A 81 -24.51 -15.13 -17.74
C MET A 81 -23.91 -13.72 -17.84
N ALA A 82 -22.59 -13.61 -18.01
CA ALA A 82 -21.90 -12.35 -18.21
C ALA A 82 -22.16 -11.73 -19.60
N ARG A 83 -23.03 -12.35 -20.42
CA ARG A 83 -23.44 -11.83 -21.73
C ARG A 83 -22.24 -11.58 -22.66
N ALA A 84 -21.25 -12.46 -22.59
CA ALA A 84 -20.01 -12.36 -23.34
C ALA A 84 -20.22 -12.51 -24.86
N ILE A 85 -19.43 -11.78 -25.63
CA ILE A 85 -19.30 -11.86 -27.08
C ILE A 85 -18.04 -12.68 -27.36
N PRO A 86 -18.16 -13.96 -27.76
CA PRO A 86 -17.00 -14.77 -28.13
C PRO A 86 -16.41 -14.26 -29.45
N ILE A 87 -15.10 -14.11 -29.46
CA ILE A 87 -14.33 -13.61 -30.60
C ILE A 87 -13.11 -14.50 -30.84
N ASP A 88 -12.90 -14.88 -32.09
CA ASP A 88 -11.66 -15.51 -32.54
C ASP A 88 -10.59 -14.44 -32.80
N ARG A 89 -9.49 -14.47 -32.04
CA ARG A 89 -8.35 -13.55 -32.23
C ARG A 89 -7.71 -13.67 -33.61
N ARG A 90 -7.88 -14.80 -34.30
CA ARG A 90 -7.39 -15.03 -35.67
C ARG A 90 -8.27 -14.33 -36.72
N LYS A 91 -9.48 -13.89 -36.34
CA LYS A 91 -10.44 -13.19 -37.22
C LYS A 91 -10.81 -11.79 -36.68
N PRO A 92 -9.84 -10.85 -36.61
CA PRO A 92 -10.04 -9.54 -35.99
C PRO A 92 -11.11 -8.68 -36.69
N ARG A 93 -11.35 -8.87 -38.01
CA ARG A 93 -12.39 -8.12 -38.74
C ARG A 93 -13.81 -8.51 -38.30
N GLU A 94 -14.04 -9.79 -38.05
CA GLU A 94 -15.33 -10.29 -37.58
C GLU A 94 -15.59 -9.84 -36.14
N ALA A 95 -14.54 -9.84 -35.31
CA ALA A 95 -14.56 -9.32 -33.95
C ALA A 95 -15.09 -7.88 -33.88
N ILE A 96 -14.48 -7.01 -34.70
CA ILE A 96 -14.79 -5.58 -34.76
C ILE A 96 -16.24 -5.41 -35.21
N ARG A 97 -16.66 -6.08 -36.28
CA ARG A 97 -18.04 -6.00 -36.79
C ARG A 97 -19.06 -6.40 -35.73
N ARG A 98 -18.87 -7.55 -35.07
CA ARG A 98 -19.78 -8.01 -34.01
C ARG A 98 -19.87 -7.03 -32.85
N ALA A 99 -18.76 -6.38 -32.48
CA ALA A 99 -18.76 -5.35 -31.45
C ALA A 99 -19.53 -4.10 -31.93
N THR A 100 -19.25 -3.63 -33.14
CA THR A 100 -19.91 -2.49 -33.79
C THR A 100 -21.42 -2.68 -33.85
N ASP A 101 -21.93 -3.80 -34.36
CA ASP A 101 -23.36 -4.07 -34.50
C ASP A 101 -24.10 -3.94 -33.13
N ARG A 102 -23.44 -4.31 -32.04
CA ARG A 102 -24.03 -4.21 -30.68
C ARG A 102 -24.01 -2.79 -30.15
N ILE A 103 -22.95 -2.05 -30.43
CA ILE A 103 -22.85 -0.64 -30.06
C ILE A 103 -23.91 0.16 -30.82
N GLU A 104 -24.04 -0.07 -32.13
CA GLU A 104 -25.08 0.56 -32.97
C GLU A 104 -26.50 0.20 -32.50
N ALA A 105 -26.71 -1.02 -32.00
CA ALA A 105 -27.95 -1.44 -31.33
C ALA A 105 -28.16 -0.82 -29.93
N GLY A 106 -27.38 0.19 -29.55
CA GLY A 106 -27.51 0.92 -28.29
C GLY A 106 -27.03 0.14 -27.06
N GLN A 107 -26.16 -0.87 -27.23
CA GLN A 107 -25.64 -1.68 -26.12
C GLN A 107 -24.27 -1.19 -25.66
N ILE A 108 -23.97 -1.43 -24.38
CA ILE A 108 -22.62 -1.22 -23.85
C ILE A 108 -21.78 -2.44 -24.18
N VAL A 109 -20.67 -2.23 -24.87
CA VAL A 109 -19.66 -3.26 -25.15
C VAL A 109 -18.42 -2.96 -24.33
N CYS A 110 -17.78 -3.98 -23.77
CA CYS A 110 -16.58 -3.86 -22.96
C CYS A 110 -15.44 -4.68 -23.56
N ILE A 111 -14.26 -4.08 -23.67
CA ILE A 111 -13.03 -4.76 -24.07
C ILE A 111 -11.90 -4.43 -23.10
N PHE A 112 -11.26 -5.46 -22.55
CA PHE A 112 -10.05 -5.29 -21.74
C PHE A 112 -8.84 -5.10 -22.67
N PRO A 113 -8.32 -3.87 -22.82
CA PRO A 113 -7.32 -3.54 -23.82
C PRO A 113 -5.93 -4.08 -23.46
N GLU A 114 -5.68 -4.50 -22.22
CA GLU A 114 -4.41 -5.12 -21.79
C GLU A 114 -4.22 -6.52 -22.40
N GLY A 115 -5.33 -7.19 -22.80
CA GLY A 115 -5.33 -8.50 -23.46
C GLY A 115 -4.96 -9.69 -22.55
N GLN A 116 -4.44 -9.42 -21.36
CA GLN A 116 -4.09 -10.39 -20.31
C GLN A 116 -4.44 -9.82 -18.93
N LEU A 117 -4.60 -10.70 -17.95
CA LEU A 117 -4.75 -10.32 -16.55
C LEU A 117 -3.45 -9.72 -16.00
N SER A 118 -3.57 -8.66 -15.20
CA SER A 118 -2.44 -8.01 -14.56
C SER A 118 -1.64 -8.98 -13.69
N ARG A 119 -0.31 -8.91 -13.80
CA ARG A 119 0.64 -9.70 -13.01
C ARG A 119 1.29 -8.91 -11.88
N THR A 120 1.24 -7.58 -11.96
CA THR A 120 1.91 -6.65 -11.04
C THR A 120 0.91 -5.79 -10.26
N GLY A 121 -0.36 -5.76 -10.67
CA GLY A 121 -1.36 -4.84 -10.12
C GLY A 121 -1.22 -3.40 -10.64
N THR A 122 -0.29 -3.16 -11.57
CA THR A 122 -0.13 -1.88 -12.29
C THR A 122 -0.76 -1.97 -13.67
N LEU A 123 -1.12 -0.82 -14.24
CA LEU A 123 -1.66 -0.73 -15.60
C LEU A 123 -0.60 -1.19 -16.62
N ALA A 124 -0.96 -2.16 -17.47
CA ALA A 124 -0.09 -2.61 -18.55
C ALA A 124 -0.31 -1.82 -19.85
N ARG A 125 0.51 -2.14 -20.86
CA ARG A 125 0.37 -1.57 -22.20
C ARG A 125 -0.97 -1.96 -22.82
N LEU A 126 -1.67 -0.96 -23.36
CA LEU A 126 -2.94 -1.15 -24.06
C LEU A 126 -2.71 -1.62 -25.50
N GLN A 127 -3.58 -2.49 -25.98
CA GLN A 127 -3.62 -3.00 -27.35
C GLN A 127 -4.57 -2.17 -28.23
N ARG A 128 -4.28 -2.11 -29.52
CA ARG A 128 -4.99 -1.25 -30.50
C ARG A 128 -6.45 -1.65 -30.80
N GLY A 129 -6.89 -2.84 -30.37
CA GLY A 129 -8.19 -3.39 -30.74
C GLY A 129 -9.38 -2.47 -30.42
N PHE A 130 -9.34 -1.76 -29.29
CA PHE A 130 -10.42 -0.85 -28.92
C PHE A 130 -10.52 0.39 -29.84
N GLU A 131 -9.38 0.93 -30.31
CA GLU A 131 -9.37 2.08 -31.24
C GLU A 131 -10.09 1.71 -32.55
N MET A 132 -9.84 0.49 -33.04
CA MET A 132 -10.44 0.00 -34.29
C MET A 132 -11.95 -0.14 -34.18
N ILE A 133 -12.44 -0.67 -33.05
CA ILE A 133 -13.87 -0.81 -32.75
C ILE A 133 -14.51 0.58 -32.65
N ALA A 134 -13.91 1.49 -31.87
CA ALA A 134 -14.42 2.84 -31.68
C ALA A 134 -14.59 3.59 -33.01
N ARG A 135 -13.57 3.54 -33.87
CA ARG A 135 -13.59 4.20 -35.20
C ARG A 135 -14.58 3.58 -36.18
N HIS A 136 -14.74 2.26 -36.18
CA HIS A 136 -15.72 1.61 -37.06
C HIS A 136 -17.16 1.88 -36.60
N ALA A 137 -17.41 1.86 -35.29
CA ALA A 137 -18.74 2.09 -34.74
C ALA A 137 -19.08 3.58 -34.59
N GLN A 138 -18.13 4.49 -34.83
CA GLN A 138 -18.26 5.94 -34.56
C GLN A 138 -18.82 6.21 -33.16
N ALA A 139 -18.36 5.44 -32.18
CA ALA A 139 -18.96 5.36 -30.86
C ALA A 139 -18.09 5.98 -29.77
N PRO A 140 -18.70 6.56 -28.72
CA PRO A 140 -17.96 7.08 -27.59
C PRO A 140 -17.25 5.96 -26.82
N VAL A 141 -16.03 6.25 -26.39
CA VAL A 141 -15.19 5.36 -25.58
C VAL A 141 -15.14 5.88 -24.15
N VAL A 142 -15.46 5.03 -23.18
CA VAL A 142 -15.43 5.38 -21.75
C VAL A 142 -14.27 4.63 -21.09
N PRO A 143 -13.19 5.31 -20.67
CA PRO A 143 -12.17 4.72 -19.82
C PRO A 143 -12.77 4.27 -18.49
N VAL A 144 -12.42 3.08 -18.02
CA VAL A 144 -12.93 2.55 -16.75
C VAL A 144 -11.77 2.09 -15.87
N PHE A 145 -11.78 2.44 -14.60
CA PHE A 145 -10.74 2.00 -13.68
C PHE A 145 -11.33 1.15 -12.57
N LEU A 146 -10.89 -0.10 -12.49
CA LEU A 146 -11.18 -1.04 -11.44
C LEU A 146 -10.10 -0.91 -10.36
N ASP A 147 -10.50 -0.63 -9.12
CA ASP A 147 -9.61 -0.42 -7.98
C ASP A 147 -9.92 -1.37 -6.80
N GLN A 148 -8.92 -1.63 -5.96
CA GLN A 148 -8.94 -2.50 -4.77
C GLN A 148 -9.20 -4.00 -5.04
N LEU A 149 -9.18 -4.43 -6.30
CA LEU A 149 -9.31 -5.84 -6.66
C LEU A 149 -8.00 -6.63 -6.53
N TRP A 150 -6.85 -5.95 -6.53
CA TRP A 150 -5.53 -6.57 -6.36
C TRP A 150 -5.32 -7.11 -4.96
N GLY A 151 -4.98 -8.40 -4.85
CA GLY A 151 -4.84 -9.11 -3.59
C GLY A 151 -6.10 -9.82 -3.10
N SER A 152 -7.18 -9.77 -3.87
CA SER A 152 -8.28 -10.72 -3.73
C SER A 152 -7.83 -12.14 -4.07
N ILE A 153 -8.67 -13.13 -3.71
CA ILE A 153 -8.44 -14.53 -4.09
C ILE A 153 -8.44 -14.73 -5.62
N PHE A 154 -9.01 -13.80 -6.38
CA PHE A 154 -9.17 -13.85 -7.84
C PHE A 154 -8.08 -13.09 -8.62
N SER A 155 -7.16 -12.41 -7.94
CA SER A 155 -6.00 -11.74 -8.59
C SER A 155 -4.79 -12.67 -8.68
N PHE A 156 -3.75 -12.32 -9.46
CA PHE A 156 -2.52 -13.10 -9.53
C PHE A 156 -1.51 -12.81 -8.40
N ARG A 157 -1.85 -11.90 -7.48
CA ARG A 157 -1.01 -11.51 -6.34
C ARG A 157 -0.47 -12.73 -5.59
N GLY A 158 0.85 -12.79 -5.33
CA GLY A 158 1.53 -13.94 -4.72
C GLY A 158 1.67 -15.17 -5.64
N GLY A 159 1.55 -15.00 -6.96
CA GLY A 159 1.79 -16.02 -7.98
C GLY A 159 0.71 -17.10 -8.12
N LYS A 160 -0.45 -16.95 -7.46
CA LYS A 160 -1.51 -17.98 -7.40
C LYS A 160 -2.90 -17.34 -7.49
N PHE A 161 -3.78 -17.95 -8.29
CA PHE A 161 -5.22 -17.69 -8.27
C PHE A 161 -5.93 -18.69 -7.34
N PHE A 162 -7.05 -18.29 -6.74
CA PHE A 162 -8.03 -19.10 -5.98
C PHE A 162 -7.53 -19.83 -4.71
N ARG A 163 -6.22 -20.05 -4.53
CA ARG A 163 -5.63 -20.75 -3.38
C ARG A 163 -5.26 -19.84 -2.20
N LYS A 164 -5.81 -18.63 -2.17
CA LYS A 164 -5.48 -17.61 -1.16
C LYS A 164 -6.57 -17.52 -0.10
N TRP A 165 -6.17 -17.23 1.13
CA TRP A 165 -7.11 -16.89 2.19
C TRP A 165 -7.54 -15.42 2.07
N PRO A 166 -8.83 -15.11 2.27
CA PRO A 166 -9.29 -13.73 2.21
C PRO A 166 -8.62 -12.85 3.25
N LYS A 167 -7.93 -11.78 2.84
CA LYS A 167 -7.29 -10.84 3.77
C LYS A 167 -8.32 -9.97 4.50
N HIS A 168 -9.44 -9.68 3.85
CA HIS A 168 -10.53 -8.85 4.36
C HIS A 168 -11.87 -9.35 3.80
N PHE A 169 -12.93 -9.30 4.60
CA PHE A 169 -14.29 -9.60 4.18
C PHE A 169 -15.26 -8.54 4.76
N PRO A 170 -16.21 -8.00 3.96
CA PRO A 170 -16.31 -8.14 2.51
C PRO A 170 -15.18 -7.40 1.77
N TYR A 171 -14.88 -7.82 0.54
CA TYR A 171 -13.94 -7.12 -0.34
C TYR A 171 -14.52 -5.79 -0.77
N ARG A 172 -13.68 -4.76 -0.85
CA ARG A 172 -14.09 -3.47 -1.41
C ARG A 172 -13.60 -3.40 -2.84
N ALA A 173 -14.47 -2.93 -3.73
CA ALA A 173 -14.12 -2.67 -5.11
C ALA A 173 -14.62 -1.27 -5.46
N THR A 174 -13.81 -0.49 -6.15
CA THR A 174 -14.23 0.81 -6.70
C THR A 174 -14.14 0.73 -8.21
N VAL A 175 -15.19 1.18 -8.90
CA VAL A 175 -15.25 1.25 -10.37
C VAL A 175 -15.44 2.71 -10.74
N GLY A 176 -14.39 3.32 -11.28
CA GLY A 176 -14.47 4.65 -11.86
C GLY A 176 -14.86 4.59 -13.32
N PHE A 177 -15.78 5.44 -13.74
CA PHE A 177 -16.13 5.69 -15.14
C PHE A 177 -15.65 7.10 -15.51
N GLY A 178 -14.68 7.17 -16.42
CA GLY A 178 -14.08 8.43 -16.88
C GLY A 178 -14.98 9.18 -17.87
N THR A 179 -14.57 10.40 -18.23
CA THR A 179 -15.24 11.19 -19.26
C THR A 179 -15.22 10.46 -20.60
N PRO A 180 -16.34 10.41 -21.36
CA PRO A 180 -16.37 9.79 -22.67
C PRO A 180 -15.48 10.54 -23.66
N LEU A 181 -14.72 9.79 -24.44
CA LEU A 181 -13.93 10.27 -25.56
C LEU A 181 -14.67 10.00 -26.87
N SER A 182 -14.52 10.89 -27.84
CA SER A 182 -14.94 10.58 -29.21
C SER A 182 -14.10 9.45 -29.81
N ALA A 183 -14.60 8.83 -30.88
CA ALA A 183 -13.90 7.74 -31.57
C ALA A 183 -12.52 8.15 -32.12
N GLU A 184 -12.34 9.43 -32.43
CA GLU A 184 -11.07 9.97 -32.96
C GLU A 184 -10.06 10.23 -31.84
N GLU A 185 -10.51 10.76 -30.71
CA GLU A 185 -9.68 11.07 -29.54
C GLU A 185 -9.22 9.83 -28.78
N ALA A 186 -9.98 8.73 -28.87
CA ALA A 186 -9.75 7.47 -28.16
C ALA A 186 -8.52 6.70 -28.70
N THR A 187 -7.33 7.29 -28.55
CA THR A 187 -6.03 6.71 -28.87
C THR A 187 -5.41 6.02 -27.65
N ILE A 188 -4.47 5.10 -27.86
CA ILE A 188 -3.74 4.39 -26.79
C ILE A 188 -3.13 5.37 -25.77
N PRO A 189 -2.34 6.40 -26.16
CA PRO A 189 -1.76 7.32 -25.19
C PRO A 189 -2.82 8.07 -24.38
N ARG A 190 -3.89 8.52 -25.05
CA ARG A 190 -4.95 9.28 -24.40
C ARG A 190 -5.73 8.43 -23.40
N VAL A 191 -6.18 7.25 -23.79
CA VAL A 191 -6.90 6.33 -22.89
C VAL A 191 -6.00 5.89 -21.75
N HIS A 192 -4.71 5.65 -22.01
CA HIS A 192 -3.76 5.30 -20.94
C HIS A 192 -3.60 6.43 -19.93
N GLU A 193 -3.47 7.69 -20.38
CA GLU A 193 -3.43 8.86 -19.51
C GLU A 193 -4.71 8.99 -18.67
N ASP A 194 -5.88 8.86 -19.29
CA ASP A 194 -7.17 8.98 -18.62
C ASP A 194 -7.40 7.84 -17.60
N LEU A 195 -6.94 6.62 -17.89
CA LEU A 195 -6.94 5.51 -16.93
C LEU A 195 -6.04 5.79 -15.73
N LEU A 196 -4.86 6.39 -15.93
CA LEU A 196 -3.97 6.74 -14.81
C LEU A 196 -4.58 7.81 -13.92
N LYS A 197 -5.17 8.87 -14.50
CA LYS A 197 -5.88 9.92 -13.76
C LYS A 197 -7.06 9.36 -12.97
N LEU A 198 -7.90 8.56 -13.62
CA LEU A 198 -9.05 7.91 -13.00
C LEU A 198 -8.61 6.93 -11.90
N GLY A 199 -7.45 6.29 -12.06
CA GLY A 199 -6.82 5.48 -11.02
C GLY A 199 -6.46 6.29 -9.77
N THR A 200 -5.95 7.51 -9.94
CA THR A 200 -5.72 8.45 -8.84
C THR A 200 -7.03 8.80 -8.13
N ASP A 201 -8.08 9.16 -8.87
CA ASP A 201 -9.38 9.49 -8.28
C ASP A 201 -9.99 8.32 -7.50
N CYS A 202 -9.90 7.10 -8.05
CA CYS A 202 -10.35 5.89 -7.37
C CYS A 202 -9.53 5.61 -6.11
N PHE A 203 -8.20 5.82 -6.17
CA PHE A 203 -7.30 5.64 -5.04
C PHE A 203 -7.63 6.60 -3.90
N GLU A 204 -7.86 7.89 -4.19
CA GLU A 204 -8.22 8.92 -3.20
C GLU A 204 -9.50 8.58 -2.43
N GLN A 205 -10.40 7.81 -3.04
CA GLN A 205 -11.68 7.41 -2.45
C GLN A 205 -11.56 6.23 -1.48
N ARG A 206 -10.36 5.65 -1.33
CA ARG A 206 -10.10 4.53 -0.42
C ARG A 206 -10.28 4.98 1.04
N PRO A 207 -11.20 4.39 1.80
CA PRO A 207 -11.48 4.85 3.18
C PRO A 207 -10.31 4.69 4.15
N GLU A 208 -9.31 3.87 3.80
CA GLU A 208 -8.11 3.71 4.60
C GLU A 208 -7.19 4.92 4.60
N LEU A 209 -7.20 5.73 3.53
CA LEU A 209 -6.39 6.94 3.44
C LEU A 209 -6.80 8.01 4.45
N HIS A 210 -8.03 7.95 4.95
CA HIS A 210 -8.52 8.85 6.00
C HIS A 210 -8.25 8.32 7.41
N GLN A 211 -7.72 7.11 7.58
CA GLN A 211 -7.52 6.50 8.90
C GLN A 211 -6.28 7.06 9.59
N HIS A 212 -6.33 7.07 10.92
CA HIS A 212 -5.17 7.38 11.75
C HIS A 212 -4.09 6.30 11.62
N ILE A 213 -2.81 6.67 11.43
CA ILE A 213 -1.70 5.72 11.19
C ILE A 213 -1.57 4.67 12.30
N ALA A 214 -1.77 5.08 13.56
CA ALA A 214 -1.68 4.16 14.70
C ALA A 214 -2.77 3.08 14.68
N ARG A 215 -3.95 3.37 14.11
CA ARG A 215 -5.00 2.35 13.92
C ARG A 215 -4.65 1.37 12.82
N ARG A 216 -4.00 1.83 11.76
CA ARG A 216 -3.47 0.96 10.70
C ARG A 216 -2.39 0.03 11.25
N ALA A 217 -1.44 0.58 11.99
CA ALA A 217 -0.38 -0.19 12.65
C ALA A 217 -0.96 -1.21 13.66
N LEU A 218 -1.90 -0.77 14.51
CA LEU A 218 -2.60 -1.67 15.46
C LEU A 218 -3.23 -2.87 14.73
N ARG A 219 -3.95 -2.60 13.63
CA ARG A 219 -4.59 -3.65 12.82
C ARG A 219 -3.55 -4.60 12.22
N GLY A 220 -2.45 -4.08 11.69
CA GLY A 220 -1.35 -4.87 11.12
C GLY A 220 -0.71 -5.81 12.14
N LEU A 221 -0.33 -5.27 13.28
CA LEU A 221 0.34 -6.00 14.36
C LEU A 221 -0.54 -7.12 14.94
N LYS A 222 -1.85 -6.89 15.06
CA LYS A 222 -2.79 -7.90 15.58
C LYS A 222 -3.10 -9.05 14.63
N ARG A 223 -2.76 -8.98 13.34
CA ARG A 223 -3.01 -10.08 12.38
C ARG A 223 -2.28 -11.38 12.76
N SER A 224 -1.08 -11.26 13.34
CA SER A 224 -0.26 -12.43 13.71
C SER A 224 0.59 -12.09 14.94
N PRO A 225 0.00 -11.99 16.15
CA PRO A 225 0.66 -11.40 17.31
C PRO A 225 1.92 -12.16 17.77
N PHE A 226 2.04 -13.45 17.46
CA PHE A 226 3.19 -14.27 17.83
C PHE A 226 4.31 -14.27 16.79
N ALA A 227 4.05 -13.80 15.56
CA ALA A 227 5.07 -13.71 14.53
C ALA A 227 6.14 -12.66 14.90
N THR A 228 7.41 -12.97 14.62
CA THR A 228 8.51 -12.00 14.76
C THR A 228 8.32 -10.89 13.75
N LEU A 229 8.38 -9.63 14.21
CA LEU A 229 8.39 -8.48 13.31
C LEU A 229 9.77 -7.85 13.20
N VAL A 230 10.45 -7.67 14.33
CA VAL A 230 11.73 -6.96 14.37
C VAL A 230 12.79 -7.89 14.93
N THR A 231 13.87 -8.08 14.19
CA THR A 231 15.10 -8.69 14.68
C THR A 231 16.17 -7.61 14.76
N ASP A 232 16.86 -7.50 15.89
CA ASP A 232 17.99 -6.59 16.01
C ASP A 232 19.22 -7.19 15.31
N GLY A 233 19.80 -6.47 14.36
CA GLY A 233 21.00 -6.90 13.65
C GLY A 233 22.27 -6.85 14.52
N MET A 234 22.26 -6.13 15.66
CA MET A 234 23.41 -6.05 16.55
C MET A 234 23.57 -7.28 17.45
N ASP A 235 22.49 -7.71 18.09
CA ASP A 235 22.51 -8.79 19.10
C ASP A 235 21.64 -10.00 18.73
N GLY A 236 20.92 -9.95 17.61
CA GLY A 236 20.04 -11.02 17.12
C GLY A 236 18.74 -11.21 17.89
N SER A 237 18.46 -10.39 18.89
CA SER A 237 17.26 -10.51 19.71
C SER A 237 16.00 -10.08 18.95
N LYS A 238 14.89 -10.77 19.23
CA LYS A 238 13.67 -10.72 18.44
C LYS A 238 12.52 -10.09 19.20
N LEU A 239 11.68 -9.34 18.49
CA LEU A 239 10.46 -8.75 19.00
C LEU A 239 9.27 -9.18 18.13
N SER A 240 8.32 -9.89 18.74
CA SER A 240 7.08 -10.28 18.07
C SER A 240 6.12 -9.09 17.92
N ARG A 241 5.19 -9.17 16.96
CA ARG A 241 4.19 -8.12 16.72
C ARG A 241 3.41 -7.78 17.98
N GLY A 242 2.99 -8.78 18.75
CA GLY A 242 2.26 -8.61 20.00
C GLY A 242 3.09 -7.98 21.11
N LYS A 243 4.35 -8.41 21.29
CA LYS A 243 5.26 -7.81 22.29
C LYS A 243 5.59 -6.36 21.93
N LEU A 244 5.87 -6.08 20.65
CA LEU A 244 6.07 -4.72 20.15
C LEU A 244 4.86 -3.83 20.46
N LEU A 245 3.65 -4.34 20.19
CA LEU A 245 2.42 -3.62 20.48
C LEU A 245 2.26 -3.36 21.98
N GLY A 246 2.48 -4.36 22.84
CA GLY A 246 2.38 -4.23 24.29
C GLY A 246 3.34 -3.18 24.86
N VAL A 247 4.62 -3.24 24.44
CA VAL A 247 5.65 -2.26 24.84
C VAL A 247 5.27 -0.86 24.38
N SER A 248 4.85 -0.72 23.13
CA SER A 248 4.53 0.59 22.54
C SER A 248 3.26 1.20 23.13
N ILE A 249 2.26 0.40 23.51
CA ILE A 249 1.07 0.90 24.24
C ILE A 249 1.47 1.35 25.65
N ALA A 250 2.26 0.57 26.38
CA ALA A 250 2.70 0.96 27.72
C ALA A 250 3.45 2.29 27.70
N LEU A 251 4.39 2.44 26.74
CA LEU A 251 5.10 3.69 26.52
C LEU A 251 4.16 4.81 26.06
N SER A 252 3.19 4.56 25.17
CA SER A 252 2.26 5.60 24.71
C SER A 252 1.40 6.18 25.83
N ARG A 253 1.01 5.35 26.80
CA ARG A 253 0.26 5.82 27.98
C ARG A 253 1.11 6.73 28.86
N TYR A 254 2.35 6.34 29.11
CA TYR A 254 3.30 7.19 29.82
C TYR A 254 3.51 8.53 29.09
N LEU A 255 3.78 8.49 27.78
CA LEU A 255 4.00 9.71 26.98
C LEU A 255 2.78 10.63 27.00
N ARG A 256 1.56 10.08 26.89
CA ARG A 256 0.32 10.87 26.94
C ARG A 256 0.08 11.52 28.31
N GLN A 257 0.49 10.87 29.39
CA GLN A 257 0.29 11.36 30.75
C GLN A 257 1.34 12.37 31.20
N THR A 258 2.60 12.15 30.80
CA THR A 258 3.74 12.94 31.28
C THR A 258 3.97 14.21 30.47
N PHE A 259 3.73 14.13 29.16
CA PHE A 259 4.13 15.16 28.20
C PHE A 259 2.89 15.77 27.53
N PRO A 260 2.54 17.04 27.76
CA PRO A 260 1.35 17.65 27.14
C PRO A 260 1.54 17.97 25.65
N GLU A 261 2.76 18.26 25.22
CA GLU A 261 3.11 18.73 23.88
C GLU A 261 2.80 17.71 22.79
N LYS A 262 2.44 18.20 21.60
CA LYS A 262 2.00 17.32 20.51
C LYS A 262 3.16 16.64 19.79
N ARG A 263 4.33 17.28 19.72
CA ARG A 263 5.50 16.80 18.98
C ARG A 263 6.53 16.24 19.94
N ILE A 264 7.00 15.02 19.67
CA ILE A 264 8.05 14.38 20.46
C ILE A 264 9.18 13.98 19.50
N ALA A 265 10.38 14.47 19.76
CA ALA A 265 11.55 14.11 18.96
C ALA A 265 11.97 12.66 19.19
N ILE A 266 12.38 11.99 18.13
CA ILE A 266 13.01 10.68 18.17
C ILE A 266 14.48 10.85 17.77
N VAL A 267 15.38 10.64 18.73
CA VAL A 267 16.83 10.74 18.54
C VAL A 267 17.44 9.36 18.77
N LEU A 268 17.19 8.47 17.82
CA LEU A 268 17.61 7.07 17.84
C LEU A 268 17.95 6.58 16.42
N PRO A 269 18.97 5.73 16.25
CA PRO A 269 19.27 5.09 14.98
C PRO A 269 18.21 4.03 14.64
N ALA A 270 18.25 3.51 13.40
CA ALA A 270 17.36 2.44 12.95
C ALA A 270 17.56 1.17 13.80
N SER A 271 16.70 1.01 14.81
CA SER A 271 16.82 0.04 15.89
C SER A 271 15.43 -0.36 16.38
N LYS A 272 15.33 -1.48 17.12
CA LYS A 272 14.08 -1.87 17.79
C LYS A 272 13.52 -0.75 18.67
N GLY A 273 14.40 -0.04 19.39
CA GLY A 273 14.02 1.07 20.26
C GLY A 273 13.35 2.20 19.48
N ALA A 274 13.89 2.55 18.31
CA ALA A 274 13.28 3.57 17.44
C ALA A 274 11.93 3.12 16.86
N VAL A 275 11.76 1.82 16.55
CA VAL A 275 10.45 1.28 16.12
C VAL A 275 9.41 1.41 17.25
N VAL A 276 9.77 1.01 18.47
CA VAL A 276 8.93 1.15 19.67
C VAL A 276 8.56 2.62 19.91
N ALA A 277 9.54 3.52 19.86
CA ALA A 277 9.33 4.94 20.14
C ALA A 277 8.38 5.59 19.14
N ASN A 278 8.60 5.40 17.83
CA ASN A 278 7.73 5.95 16.79
C ASN A 278 6.29 5.42 16.90
N LEU A 279 6.13 4.12 17.13
CA LEU A 279 4.80 3.54 17.32
C LEU A 279 4.13 4.06 18.59
N ALA A 280 4.86 4.20 19.69
CA ALA A 280 4.33 4.70 20.95
C ALA A 280 3.87 6.16 20.85
N VAL A 281 4.64 7.03 20.21
CA VAL A 281 4.24 8.43 19.99
C VAL A 281 2.95 8.50 19.16
N ALA A 282 2.86 7.74 18.08
CA ALA A 282 1.63 7.69 17.29
C ALA A 282 0.43 7.08 18.04
N LEU A 283 0.64 6.05 18.87
CA LEU A 283 -0.40 5.49 19.74
C LEU A 283 -0.83 6.47 20.84
N ALA A 284 0.02 7.42 21.20
CA ALA A 284 -0.31 8.50 22.14
C ALA A 284 -1.16 9.60 21.49
N ASP A 285 -1.46 9.51 20.18
CA ASP A 285 -2.06 10.58 19.37
C ASP A 285 -1.17 11.84 19.30
N LYS A 286 0.15 11.59 19.26
CA LYS A 286 1.21 12.60 19.15
C LYS A 286 1.99 12.40 17.85
N VAL A 287 2.83 13.37 17.52
CA VAL A 287 3.60 13.44 16.26
C VAL A 287 5.06 13.11 16.54
N PRO A 288 5.59 11.96 16.06
CA PRO A 288 7.03 11.70 16.10
C PRO A 288 7.75 12.67 15.16
N VAL A 289 8.81 13.30 15.68
CA VAL A 289 9.71 14.17 14.93
C VAL A 289 11.05 13.47 14.72
N GLY A 290 11.38 13.14 13.49
CA GLY A 290 12.67 12.53 13.16
C GLY A 290 13.77 13.57 13.14
N LEU A 291 14.58 13.66 14.21
CA LEU A 291 15.73 14.56 14.25
C LEU A 291 16.95 13.88 13.64
N ASN A 292 17.57 14.56 12.68
CA ASN A 292 18.80 14.11 12.05
C ASN A 292 19.99 14.41 12.97
N PHE A 293 20.36 13.45 13.81
CA PHE A 293 21.53 13.56 14.70
C PHE A 293 22.88 13.52 13.96
N THR A 294 22.90 13.35 12.63
CA THR A 294 24.12 13.48 11.83
C THR A 294 24.24 14.85 11.15
N ALA A 295 23.29 15.75 11.38
CA ALA A 295 23.36 17.15 10.93
C ALA A 295 24.23 17.99 11.87
N SER A 296 24.53 19.24 11.49
CA SER A 296 25.27 20.16 12.35
C SER A 296 24.46 20.54 13.59
N VAL A 297 25.14 20.96 14.65
CA VAL A 297 24.53 21.39 15.91
C VAL A 297 23.55 22.54 15.67
N GLU A 298 23.92 23.50 14.82
CA GLU A 298 23.09 24.67 14.48
C GLU A 298 21.81 24.24 13.74
N ALA A 299 21.93 23.27 12.83
CA ALA A 299 20.77 22.72 12.13
C ALA A 299 19.83 22.03 13.12
N ILE A 300 20.35 21.24 14.06
CA ILE A 300 19.52 20.54 15.04
C ILE A 300 18.87 21.52 16.01
N ALA A 301 19.59 22.54 16.47
CA ALA A 301 19.04 23.61 17.32
C ALA A 301 17.94 24.38 16.58
N SER A 302 18.16 24.74 15.32
CA SER A 302 17.15 25.36 14.46
C SER A 302 15.92 24.47 14.29
N ALA A 303 16.10 23.17 14.05
CA ALA A 303 15.00 22.21 13.94
C ALA A 303 14.17 22.12 15.23
N ILE A 304 14.83 22.06 16.39
CA ILE A 304 14.18 22.03 17.70
C ILE A 304 13.36 23.29 17.95
N GLY A 305 13.95 24.47 17.70
CA GLY A 305 13.26 25.75 17.88
C GLY A 305 12.07 25.91 16.93
N ARG A 306 12.21 25.59 15.64
CA ARG A 306 11.14 25.75 14.64
C ARG A 306 9.98 24.78 14.83
N ALA A 307 10.25 23.59 15.37
CA ALA A 307 9.21 22.60 15.61
C ALA A 307 8.62 22.65 17.02
N ASP A 308 9.10 23.56 17.87
CA ASP A 308 8.68 23.71 19.27
C ASP A 308 8.83 22.39 20.04
N ILE A 309 10.03 21.81 19.96
CA ILE A 309 10.33 20.50 20.56
C ILE A 309 10.81 20.70 21.99
N GLU A 310 9.99 20.27 22.95
CA GLU A 310 10.37 20.28 24.37
C GLU A 310 10.92 18.93 24.87
N THR A 311 10.54 17.83 24.20
CA THR A 311 10.88 16.46 24.62
C THR A 311 11.49 15.64 23.49
N ALA A 312 12.54 14.89 23.82
CA ALA A 312 13.13 13.86 22.98
C ALA A 312 13.08 12.48 23.62
N ILE A 313 12.90 11.43 22.80
CA ILE A 313 13.12 10.04 23.17
C ILE A 313 14.50 9.62 22.64
N SER A 314 15.32 9.06 23.52
CA SER A 314 16.63 8.49 23.17
C SER A 314 16.97 7.28 24.06
N ALA A 315 18.23 6.85 24.06
CA ALA A 315 18.75 5.81 24.93
C ALA A 315 20.08 6.27 25.54
N LYS A 316 20.43 5.82 26.75
CA LYS A 316 21.64 6.27 27.48
C LYS A 316 22.90 6.25 26.64
N GLN A 317 23.15 5.11 26.00
CA GLN A 317 24.34 4.92 25.18
C GLN A 317 24.38 5.91 24.00
N PHE A 318 23.23 6.24 23.44
CA PHE A 318 23.14 7.15 22.31
C PHE A 318 23.29 8.61 22.77
N HIS A 319 22.61 8.98 23.85
CA HIS A 319 22.76 10.28 24.49
C HIS A 319 24.21 10.56 24.88
N GLY A 320 24.89 9.60 25.52
CA GLY A 320 26.29 9.72 25.91
C GLY A 320 27.28 9.81 24.73
N ARG A 321 26.91 9.30 23.55
CA ARG A 321 27.73 9.42 22.33
C ARG A 321 27.68 10.81 21.70
N PHE A 322 26.64 11.58 22.01
CA PHE A 322 26.38 12.89 21.43
C PHE A 322 26.06 13.93 22.53
N PRO A 323 27.02 14.22 23.43
CA PRO A 323 26.78 15.14 24.55
C PRO A 323 26.56 16.58 24.08
N ASP A 324 27.19 16.98 22.97
CA ASP A 324 27.15 18.34 22.43
C ASP A 324 25.92 18.62 21.57
N LEU A 325 25.02 17.64 21.39
CA LEU A 325 23.77 17.90 20.70
C LEU A 325 22.93 18.89 21.52
N PRO A 326 22.18 19.79 20.86
CA PRO A 326 21.30 20.72 21.55
C PRO A 326 20.06 19.95 22.01
N TRP A 327 20.16 19.19 23.10
CA TRP A 327 19.07 18.35 23.59
C TRP A 327 17.89 19.20 24.08
N PRO A 328 16.63 18.77 23.81
CA PRO A 328 15.45 19.41 24.40
C PRO A 328 15.44 19.32 25.92
N ARG A 329 14.56 20.11 26.55
CA ARG A 329 14.41 20.22 28.01
C ARG A 329 14.18 18.87 28.69
N HIS A 330 13.43 17.98 28.04
CA HIS A 330 13.10 16.66 28.58
C HIS A 330 13.64 15.55 27.69
N ILE A 331 14.29 14.56 28.31
CA ILE A 331 14.85 13.40 27.61
C ILE A 331 14.30 12.12 28.22
N ALA A 332 13.47 11.42 27.45
CA ALA A 332 12.91 10.12 27.80
C ALA A 332 13.86 9.00 27.34
N LEU A 333 14.68 8.49 28.26
CA LEU A 333 15.63 7.40 27.99
C LEU A 333 14.92 6.04 28.05
N LEU A 334 14.82 5.35 26.90
CA LEU A 334 14.07 4.09 26.79
C LEU A 334 14.58 3.00 27.71
N ASP A 335 15.90 2.86 27.84
CA ASP A 335 16.54 1.85 28.68
C ASP A 335 16.31 2.06 30.18
N GLU A 336 15.99 3.28 30.61
CA GLU A 336 15.57 3.56 31.99
C GLU A 336 14.06 3.44 32.20
N LEU A 337 13.28 3.83 31.20
CA LEU A 337 11.82 3.89 31.28
C LEU A 337 11.17 2.52 31.11
N LEU A 338 11.62 1.71 30.15
CA LEU A 338 10.99 0.42 29.85
C LEU A 338 11.04 -0.57 31.03
N PRO A 339 12.14 -0.67 31.82
CA PRO A 339 12.15 -1.51 33.03
C PRO A 339 11.09 -1.08 34.07
N LYS A 340 10.86 0.24 34.23
CA LYS A 340 9.85 0.78 35.16
C LYS A 340 8.42 0.45 34.73
N LEU A 341 8.20 0.23 33.43
CA LEU A 341 6.90 -0.08 32.85
C LEU A 341 6.63 -1.59 32.68
N ARG A 342 7.47 -2.48 33.23
CA ARG A 342 7.40 -3.94 32.97
C ARG A 342 6.03 -4.55 33.23
N ARG A 343 5.33 -4.13 34.30
CA ARG A 343 3.99 -4.64 34.64
C ARG A 343 2.94 -4.18 33.61
N GLN A 344 3.01 -2.91 33.20
CA GLN A 344 2.14 -2.33 32.19
C GLN A 344 2.39 -2.96 30.82
N ILE A 345 3.65 -3.24 30.46
CA ILE A 345 4.03 -3.93 29.23
C ILE A 345 3.38 -5.31 29.17
N LEU A 346 3.47 -6.10 30.25
CA LEU A 346 2.86 -7.42 30.32
C LEU A 346 1.33 -7.35 30.17
N PHE A 347 0.69 -6.43 30.90
CA PHE A 347 -0.74 -6.19 30.81
C PHE A 347 -1.19 -5.84 29.38
N TRP A 348 -0.53 -4.88 28.75
CA TRP A 348 -0.89 -4.43 27.39
C TRP A 348 -0.52 -5.44 26.32
N TRP A 349 0.48 -6.28 26.54
CA TRP A 349 0.77 -7.40 25.65
C TRP A 349 -0.38 -8.42 25.65
N ILE A 350 -0.85 -8.84 26.83
CA ILE A 350 -1.97 -9.78 26.97
C ILE A 350 -3.25 -9.17 26.43
N ALA A 351 -3.60 -7.95 26.85
CA ALA A 351 -4.75 -7.20 26.35
C ALA A 351 -4.70 -7.02 24.82
N GLY A 352 -3.50 -6.76 24.29
CA GLY A 352 -3.18 -6.64 22.88
C GLY A 352 -3.41 -7.93 22.08
N ILE A 353 -3.38 -9.09 22.71
CA ILE A 353 -3.70 -10.38 22.07
C ILE A 353 -5.20 -10.64 22.12
N ILE A 354 -5.80 -10.61 23.31
CA ILE A 354 -7.16 -11.11 23.53
C ILE A 354 -8.26 -10.15 23.08
N THR A 355 -7.99 -8.83 23.11
CA THR A 355 -9.03 -7.83 22.87
C THR A 355 -9.26 -7.63 21.37
N PRO A 356 -10.49 -7.70 20.84
CA PRO A 356 -10.77 -7.36 19.44
C PRO A 356 -10.23 -5.98 19.03
N ASN A 357 -9.76 -5.84 17.79
CA ASN A 357 -9.09 -4.63 17.31
C ASN A 357 -9.90 -3.34 17.52
N PHE A 358 -11.22 -3.38 17.28
CA PHE A 358 -12.08 -2.20 17.41
C PHE A 358 -12.26 -1.76 18.87
N LEU A 359 -12.35 -2.70 19.81
CA LEU A 359 -12.45 -2.44 21.24
C LEU A 359 -11.14 -1.88 21.78
N LEU A 360 -10.01 -2.48 21.41
CA LEU A 360 -8.71 -2.00 21.84
C LEU A 360 -8.43 -0.59 21.32
N ALA A 361 -8.74 -0.30 20.04
CA ALA A 361 -8.60 1.05 19.49
C ALA A 361 -9.46 2.08 20.23
N ARG A 362 -10.67 1.69 20.67
CA ARG A 362 -11.56 2.55 21.47
C ARG A 362 -11.01 2.75 22.90
N TRP A 363 -10.52 1.70 23.55
CA TRP A 363 -9.95 1.75 24.89
C TRP A 363 -8.67 2.61 24.96
N LEU A 364 -7.88 2.59 23.88
CA LEU A 364 -6.72 3.46 23.73
C LEU A 364 -7.08 4.91 23.38
N GLY A 365 -8.36 5.20 23.08
CA GLY A 365 -8.80 6.53 22.65
C GLY A 365 -8.19 6.96 21.32
N LEU A 366 -7.86 6.03 20.42
CA LEU A 366 -7.24 6.37 19.14
C LEU A 366 -8.27 7.04 18.22
N PRO A 367 -7.96 8.16 17.55
CA PRO A 367 -8.88 8.78 16.59
C PRO A 367 -9.22 7.85 15.43
N ARG A 368 -10.49 7.80 15.00
CA ARG A 368 -10.89 7.02 13.80
C ARG A 368 -10.26 7.57 12.52
N HIS A 369 -10.22 8.90 12.43
CA HIS A 369 -9.80 9.64 11.26
C HIS A 369 -8.54 10.45 11.56
N GLY A 370 -7.51 10.26 10.74
CA GLY A 370 -6.30 11.09 10.71
C GLY A 370 -6.36 12.07 9.54
N GLY A 371 -6.61 11.56 8.33
CA GLY A 371 -6.71 12.37 7.12
C GLY A 371 -5.48 13.25 6.91
N HIS A 372 -5.70 14.54 6.63
CA HIS A 372 -4.62 15.52 6.42
C HIS A 372 -3.99 16.05 7.71
N LYS A 373 -4.37 15.56 8.90
CA LYS A 373 -3.69 15.93 10.14
C LYS A 373 -2.25 15.43 10.14
N GLU A 374 -1.37 16.24 10.72
CA GLU A 374 0.05 15.93 10.93
C GLU A 374 0.23 14.59 11.67
N ALA A 375 1.05 13.73 11.09
CA ALA A 375 1.32 12.37 11.52
C ALA A 375 2.78 12.13 11.82
N VAL A 376 3.68 12.74 11.05
CA VAL A 376 5.14 12.68 11.22
C VAL A 376 5.72 14.03 10.77
N LEU A 377 6.74 14.51 11.47
CA LEU A 377 7.54 15.66 11.03
C LEU A 377 8.97 15.21 10.76
N LEU A 378 9.47 15.49 9.55
CA LEU A 378 10.86 15.23 9.18
C LEU A 378 11.54 16.54 8.81
N PHE A 379 12.88 16.58 8.87
CA PHE A 379 13.65 17.72 8.42
C PHE A 379 14.47 17.39 7.17
N THR A 380 14.51 18.33 6.23
CA THR A 380 15.38 18.26 5.06
C THR A 380 16.45 19.35 5.14
N SER A 381 17.65 19.06 4.65
CA SER A 381 18.68 20.06 4.39
C SER A 381 18.14 21.08 3.38
N GLY A 382 17.79 22.28 3.85
CA GLY A 382 17.34 23.35 2.98
C GLY A 382 18.50 23.86 2.12
N SER A 383 18.19 24.35 0.91
CA SER A 383 19.17 25.02 0.04
C SER A 383 19.83 26.25 0.68
N SER A 384 19.19 26.84 1.69
CA SER A 384 19.67 27.99 2.45
C SER A 384 20.50 27.62 3.70
N GLY A 385 20.89 26.35 3.88
CA GLY A 385 21.62 25.86 5.04
C GLY A 385 20.73 25.58 6.26
N GLU A 386 19.65 26.34 6.47
CA GLU A 386 18.68 26.07 7.53
C GLU A 386 17.74 24.90 7.21
N PRO A 387 17.49 23.98 8.16
CA PRO A 387 16.61 22.85 7.94
C PRO A 387 15.15 23.27 7.82
N LYS A 388 14.45 22.65 6.87
CA LYS A 388 13.02 22.86 6.63
C LYS A 388 12.23 21.67 7.15
N GLY A 389 11.22 21.94 7.98
CA GLY A 389 10.30 20.93 8.47
C GLY A 389 9.29 20.54 7.38
N VAL A 390 9.22 19.24 7.08
CA VAL A 390 8.27 18.64 6.15
C VAL A 390 7.19 17.92 6.97
N VAL A 391 6.02 18.53 7.04
CA VAL A 391 4.85 17.99 7.73
C VAL A 391 4.22 16.90 6.86
N LEU A 392 4.28 15.66 7.32
CA LEU A 392 3.63 14.52 6.66
C LEU A 392 2.32 14.20 7.37
N SER A 393 1.22 14.17 6.61
CA SER A 393 -0.08 13.81 7.15
C SER A 393 -0.29 12.30 7.26
N HIS A 394 -1.32 11.88 8.00
CA HIS A 394 -1.69 10.45 8.06
C HIS A 394 -2.02 9.91 6.67
N HIS A 395 -2.71 10.72 5.87
CA HIS A 395 -3.02 10.42 4.48
C HIS A 395 -1.75 10.18 3.65
N ASN A 396 -0.71 11.01 3.78
CA ASN A 396 0.55 10.81 3.05
C ASN A 396 1.22 9.47 3.42
N ILE A 397 1.33 9.16 4.71
CA ILE A 397 1.99 7.92 5.17
C ILE A 397 1.17 6.69 4.75
N VAL A 398 -0.14 6.69 4.99
CA VAL A 398 -0.99 5.53 4.65
C VAL A 398 -1.07 5.34 3.14
N GLY A 399 -1.16 6.43 2.36
CA GLY A 399 -1.15 6.39 0.90
C GLY A 399 0.14 5.79 0.35
N ASN A 400 1.30 6.27 0.82
CA ASN A 400 2.59 5.73 0.40
C ASN A 400 2.73 4.23 0.75
N VAL A 401 2.33 3.84 1.96
CA VAL A 401 2.36 2.42 2.38
C VAL A 401 1.43 1.56 1.53
N ALA A 402 0.23 2.04 1.20
CA ALA A 402 -0.71 1.31 0.35
C ALA A 402 -0.19 1.14 -1.08
N GLN A 403 0.45 2.16 -1.66
CA GLN A 403 1.10 2.09 -2.97
C GLN A 403 2.29 1.13 -2.94
N PHE A 404 3.15 1.24 -1.92
CA PHE A 404 4.32 0.39 -1.76
C PHE A 404 3.96 -1.09 -1.58
N THR A 405 2.85 -1.38 -0.90
CA THR A 405 2.33 -2.74 -0.73
C THR A 405 1.99 -3.42 -2.05
N VAL A 406 1.48 -2.66 -3.02
CA VAL A 406 1.17 -3.18 -4.36
C VAL A 406 2.47 -3.45 -5.12
N MET A 407 3.41 -2.51 -5.11
CA MET A 407 4.69 -2.64 -5.84
C MET A 407 5.58 -3.75 -5.29
N LEU A 408 5.69 -3.88 -3.97
CA LEU A 408 6.58 -4.87 -3.35
C LEU A 408 6.05 -6.31 -3.49
N ASP A 409 4.71 -6.44 -3.50
CA ASP A 409 3.98 -7.70 -3.39
C ASP A 409 4.60 -8.70 -2.41
N ALA A 410 4.92 -8.25 -1.19
CA ALA A 410 5.60 -9.07 -0.20
C ALA A 410 4.78 -10.33 0.16
N GLY A 411 5.43 -11.48 0.04
CA GLY A 411 4.98 -12.80 0.48
C GLY A 411 5.26 -13.05 1.97
N PRO A 412 4.87 -14.24 2.47
CA PRO A 412 5.07 -14.62 3.87
C PRO A 412 6.55 -14.79 4.25
N ASP A 413 7.40 -15.12 3.27
CA ASP A 413 8.84 -15.38 3.48
C ASP A 413 9.69 -14.13 3.26
N ASP A 414 9.06 -12.99 2.95
CA ASP A 414 9.78 -11.75 2.68
C ASP A 414 10.19 -11.03 3.95
N SER A 415 11.40 -10.46 3.94
CA SER A 415 11.90 -9.59 4.99
C SER A 415 12.74 -8.46 4.42
N LEU A 416 12.80 -7.34 5.16
CA LEU A 416 13.52 -6.14 4.74
C LEU A 416 14.70 -5.86 5.67
N LEU A 417 15.81 -5.39 5.10
CA LEU A 417 16.86 -4.77 5.90
C LEU A 417 16.44 -3.32 6.22
N ALA A 418 16.21 -3.04 7.50
CA ALA A 418 15.91 -1.72 8.03
C ALA A 418 17.19 -1.03 8.54
N SER A 419 18.12 -0.72 7.63
CA SER A 419 19.35 0.02 7.94
C SER A 419 19.30 1.50 7.55
N LEU A 420 18.32 1.90 6.73
CA LEU A 420 18.09 3.30 6.38
C LEU A 420 17.57 4.09 7.59
N PRO A 421 18.04 5.32 7.84
CA PRO A 421 17.62 6.07 9.00
C PRO A 421 16.12 6.44 8.98
N PHE A 422 15.44 6.26 10.11
CA PHE A 422 14.00 6.52 10.23
C PHE A 422 13.65 8.03 10.23
N PHE A 423 14.62 8.91 10.42
CA PHE A 423 14.45 10.37 10.29
C PHE A 423 14.56 10.86 8.83
N HIS A 424 14.85 9.98 7.87
CA HIS A 424 14.71 10.25 6.44
C HIS A 424 13.46 9.59 5.89
N SER A 425 12.80 10.23 4.92
CA SER A 425 11.50 9.78 4.40
C SER A 425 11.55 8.33 3.89
N PHE A 426 12.63 7.93 3.20
CA PHE A 426 12.77 6.59 2.66
C PHE A 426 12.79 5.51 3.76
N GLY A 427 13.56 5.71 4.84
CA GLY A 427 13.56 4.81 5.99
C GLY A 427 12.26 4.90 6.81
N CYS A 428 11.75 6.12 7.00
CA CYS A 428 10.52 6.38 7.75
C CYS A 428 9.32 5.63 7.16
N THR A 429 9.09 5.73 5.86
CA THR A 429 7.91 5.11 5.25
C THR A 429 8.12 3.63 4.99
N VAL A 430 9.26 3.24 4.42
CA VAL A 430 9.43 1.88 3.88
C VAL A 430 10.00 0.89 4.89
N THR A 431 10.91 1.30 5.77
CA THR A 431 11.54 0.40 6.76
C THR A 431 11.00 0.58 8.18
N LEU A 432 10.09 1.53 8.40
CA LEU A 432 9.39 1.74 9.67
C LEU A 432 7.86 1.62 9.54
N TRP A 433 7.17 2.50 8.80
CA TRP A 433 5.70 2.50 8.79
C TRP A 433 5.08 1.34 8.00
N TYR A 434 5.68 0.96 6.86
CA TYR A 434 5.25 -0.20 6.08
C TYR A 434 5.24 -1.50 6.90
N PRO A 435 6.34 -1.93 7.56
CA PRO A 435 6.32 -3.17 8.35
C PRO A 435 5.41 -3.07 9.58
N LEU A 436 5.23 -1.89 10.17
CA LEU A 436 4.26 -1.69 11.26
C LEU A 436 2.81 -1.90 10.80
N ILE A 437 2.47 -1.48 9.57
CA ILE A 437 1.10 -1.54 9.03
C ILE A 437 0.79 -2.87 8.35
N GLU A 438 1.71 -3.41 7.55
CA GLU A 438 1.50 -4.67 6.80
C GLU A 438 2.05 -5.90 7.52
N GLY A 439 2.95 -5.71 8.48
CA GLY A 439 3.51 -6.76 9.29
C GLY A 439 4.70 -7.49 8.67
N THR A 440 5.27 -7.03 7.56
CA THR A 440 6.44 -7.67 6.96
C THR A 440 7.64 -7.61 7.92
N PRO A 441 8.32 -8.73 8.22
CA PRO A 441 9.49 -8.76 9.09
C PRO A 441 10.62 -7.83 8.63
N ILE A 442 11.32 -7.24 9.60
CA ILE A 442 12.50 -6.40 9.38
C ILE A 442 13.67 -6.80 10.26
N ILE A 443 14.87 -6.60 9.73
CA ILE A 443 16.13 -6.70 10.47
C ILE A 443 16.67 -5.28 10.61
N THR A 444 16.71 -4.74 11.83
CA THR A 444 17.20 -3.36 12.04
C THR A 444 18.71 -3.34 12.18
N TYR A 445 19.36 -2.35 11.57
CA TYR A 445 20.79 -2.13 11.77
C TYR A 445 21.12 -0.65 11.82
N LEU A 446 22.06 -0.26 12.68
CA LEU A 446 22.23 1.13 13.11
C LEU A 446 22.68 2.08 12.00
N SER A 447 23.44 1.56 11.02
CA SER A 447 24.07 2.39 9.99
C SER A 447 24.04 1.73 8.61
N PRO A 448 23.58 2.44 7.57
CA PRO A 448 23.66 1.95 6.20
C PRO A 448 25.10 1.98 5.63
N LEU A 449 26.03 2.70 6.28
CA LEU A 449 27.42 2.88 5.83
C LEU A 449 28.28 1.62 6.02
N GLU A 450 27.90 0.73 6.93
CA GLU A 450 28.65 -0.50 7.24
C GLU A 450 28.25 -1.64 6.30
N ALA A 451 28.46 -1.43 4.99
CA ALA A 451 27.97 -2.32 3.92
C ALA A 451 28.35 -3.81 4.10
N ALA A 452 29.58 -4.13 4.56
CA ALA A 452 29.99 -5.50 4.80
C ALA A 452 29.18 -6.19 5.91
N LYS A 453 28.91 -5.48 7.01
CA LYS A 453 28.07 -6.01 8.10
C LYS A 453 26.62 -6.14 7.65
N ASN A 454 26.13 -5.15 6.91
CA ASN A 454 24.79 -5.25 6.32
C ASN A 454 24.67 -6.45 5.38
N ALA A 455 25.64 -6.71 4.49
CA ALA A 455 25.67 -7.88 3.62
C ALA A 455 25.67 -9.19 4.42
N ALA A 456 26.48 -9.28 5.48
CA ALA A 456 26.47 -10.43 6.37
C ALA A 456 25.10 -10.65 7.05
N LEU A 457 24.35 -9.59 7.34
CA LEU A 457 22.97 -9.70 7.84
C LEU A 457 21.99 -10.20 6.78
N VAL A 458 22.18 -9.79 5.51
CA VAL A 458 21.39 -10.30 4.37
C VAL A 458 21.52 -11.80 4.25
N GLU A 459 22.75 -12.31 4.37
CA GLU A 459 23.04 -13.74 4.37
C GLU A 459 22.43 -14.43 5.60
N LYS A 460 22.78 -13.95 6.81
CA LYS A 460 22.41 -14.58 8.07
C LYS A 460 20.90 -14.71 8.25
N TYR A 461 20.14 -13.70 7.84
CA TYR A 461 18.69 -13.65 8.02
C TYR A 461 17.91 -13.91 6.74
N GLN A 462 18.59 -14.27 5.64
CA GLN A 462 17.98 -14.54 4.33
C GLN A 462 17.06 -13.38 3.90
N ILE A 463 17.59 -12.15 3.97
CA ILE A 463 16.81 -10.94 3.67
C ILE A 463 16.50 -10.89 2.17
N THR A 464 15.22 -10.74 1.84
CA THR A 464 14.76 -10.83 0.45
C THR A 464 14.64 -9.48 -0.25
N VAL A 465 14.50 -8.38 0.52
CA VAL A 465 14.28 -7.03 -0.01
C VAL A 465 15.30 -6.06 0.58
N LEU A 466 16.09 -5.43 -0.30
CA LEU A 466 17.07 -4.42 0.06
C LEU A 466 16.64 -3.04 -0.43
N LEU A 467 16.87 -2.04 0.43
CA LEU A 467 16.62 -0.64 0.13
C LEU A 467 17.91 0.13 0.31
N ALA A 468 18.32 0.85 -0.74
CA ALA A 468 19.58 1.55 -0.76
C ALA A 468 19.47 2.85 -1.56
N THR A 469 20.37 3.79 -1.30
CA THR A 469 20.66 4.83 -2.29
C THR A 469 21.70 4.31 -3.29
N PRO A 470 21.86 4.92 -4.47
CA PRO A 470 22.94 4.60 -5.39
C PRO A 470 24.31 4.53 -4.69
N THR A 471 24.59 5.49 -3.80
CA THR A 471 25.82 5.50 -3.00
C THR A 471 25.97 4.27 -2.11
N PHE A 472 24.92 3.90 -1.37
CA PHE A 472 24.96 2.70 -0.51
C PHE A 472 25.02 1.41 -1.31
N LEU A 473 24.29 1.30 -2.42
CA LEU A 473 24.33 0.14 -3.30
C LEU A 473 25.75 -0.08 -3.85
N ARG A 474 26.43 0.98 -4.26
CA ARG A 474 27.84 0.90 -4.68
C ARG A 474 28.75 0.37 -3.58
N ALA A 475 28.48 0.70 -2.31
CA ALA A 475 29.24 0.16 -1.19
C ALA A 475 28.99 -1.34 -0.98
N TYR A 476 27.74 -1.82 -1.14
CA TYR A 476 27.45 -3.26 -1.15
C TYR A 476 28.19 -3.98 -2.25
N LEU A 477 28.13 -3.47 -3.50
CA LEU A 477 28.80 -4.09 -4.64
C LEU A 477 30.34 -4.13 -4.52
N ARG A 478 30.93 -3.26 -3.69
CA ARG A 478 32.38 -3.22 -3.46
C ARG A 478 32.84 -4.05 -2.28
N LYS A 479 32.01 -4.21 -1.25
CA LYS A 479 32.41 -4.78 0.05
C LYS A 479 31.67 -6.06 0.43
N GLY A 480 30.56 -6.36 -0.24
CA GLY A 480 29.78 -7.58 -0.01
C GLY A 480 30.16 -8.65 -1.03
N GLU A 481 30.21 -9.88 -0.57
CA GLU A 481 30.42 -11.03 -1.45
C GLU A 481 29.10 -11.41 -2.16
N PRO A 482 29.14 -11.93 -3.40
CA PRO A 482 27.93 -12.33 -4.13
C PRO A 482 27.03 -13.30 -3.34
N GLU A 483 27.62 -14.24 -2.62
CA GLU A 483 26.92 -15.24 -1.79
C GLU A 483 26.10 -14.58 -0.69
N GLN A 484 26.61 -13.48 -0.12
CA GLN A 484 25.95 -12.76 0.98
C GLN A 484 24.65 -12.07 0.54
N LEU A 485 24.56 -11.70 -0.74
CA LEU A 485 23.43 -10.98 -1.31
C LEU A 485 22.47 -11.88 -2.08
N ARG A 486 22.74 -13.19 -2.16
CA ARG A 486 22.00 -14.15 -2.99
C ARG A 486 20.52 -14.27 -2.64
N SER A 487 20.16 -14.06 -1.37
CA SER A 487 18.77 -14.09 -0.89
C SER A 487 17.94 -12.89 -1.36
N ALA A 488 18.60 -11.77 -1.72
CA ALA A 488 17.92 -10.55 -2.14
C ALA A 488 17.28 -10.72 -3.53
N ARG A 489 15.97 -10.94 -3.57
CA ARG A 489 15.19 -11.04 -4.81
C ARG A 489 14.82 -9.67 -5.41
N LEU A 490 14.87 -8.61 -4.60
CA LEU A 490 14.50 -7.26 -5.01
C LEU A 490 15.39 -6.22 -4.32
N VAL A 491 15.97 -5.34 -5.12
CA VAL A 491 16.72 -4.16 -4.65
C VAL A 491 16.02 -2.91 -5.14
N ILE A 492 15.59 -2.06 -4.21
CA ILE A 492 14.94 -0.79 -4.50
C ILE A 492 15.95 0.33 -4.24
N VAL A 493 16.27 1.07 -5.31
CA VAL A 493 17.26 2.14 -5.29
C VAL A 493 16.59 3.49 -5.47
N GLY A 494 16.86 4.45 -4.58
CA GLY A 494 16.25 5.77 -4.65
C GLY A 494 16.96 6.83 -3.82
N ALA A 495 16.34 8.00 -3.72
CA ALA A 495 16.82 9.19 -3.01
C ALA A 495 18.06 9.92 -3.60
N GLU A 496 18.72 9.36 -4.62
CA GLU A 496 19.76 10.05 -5.40
C GLU A 496 19.63 9.67 -6.89
N LYS A 497 20.26 10.43 -7.78
CA LYS A 497 20.35 10.07 -9.20
C LYS A 497 21.13 8.76 -9.35
N MET A 498 20.54 7.76 -9.97
CA MET A 498 21.25 6.53 -10.33
C MET A 498 22.20 6.82 -11.50
N PRO A 499 23.52 6.62 -11.36
CA PRO A 499 24.39 6.58 -12.52
C PRO A 499 24.02 5.35 -13.34
N LEU A 500 23.46 5.58 -14.53
CA LEU A 500 23.14 4.53 -15.50
C LEU A 500 24.41 4.01 -16.16
#